data_AF-A0A1E1W9L7-F1
#
_entry.id   AF-A0A1E1W9L7-F1
#
_cell.length_a   1.000
_cell.length_b   1.000
_cell.length_c   1.000
_cell.angle_alpha   90.00
_cell.angle_beta   90.00
_cell.angle_gamma   90.00
#
_symmetry.space_group_name_H-M   'P 1'
#
loop_
_entity.id
_entity.type
_entity.pdbx_description
1 polymer ?
#
loop_
_entity_poly.entity_id
_entity_poly.type
_entity_poly.pdbx_seq_one_letter_code
_entity_poly.pdbx_strand_id
1 'polypeptide(L)'
;MRNLHAARDTTHHAAKHPHGAASEGASPGPVRRRVSDKSGVAIAGEIQRNREFYKSADVRPPFTYASLIRQAIIESPDKQLTLNEIYNWFQTTFCYFRRNAATWKNAVRHNLSLHKCFMRVENVKGAVWTVDEVEFYKRR
;
A
#
# COMPACT_ATOMS: atom_id res chain seq x y z
N MET A 1 55.09 33.16 -3.66
CA MET A 1 56.04 32.91 -4.76
C MET A 1 55.23 32.29 -5.91
N ARG A 2 54.96 33.00 -7.02
CA ARG A 2 55.67 32.91 -8.33
C ARG A 2 55.84 31.44 -8.77
N ASN A 3 55.45 30.91 -9.93
CA ASN A 3 55.03 31.36 -11.27
C ASN A 3 54.33 30.13 -11.94
N LEU A 4 53.27 30.25 -12.76
CA LEU A 4 53.23 30.59 -14.20
C LEU A 4 53.83 29.53 -15.16
N HIS A 5 52.98 28.94 -16.03
CA HIS A 5 53.10 28.57 -17.47
C HIS A 5 51.86 27.70 -17.80
N ALA A 6 50.78 28.09 -18.49
CA ALA A 6 50.56 28.82 -19.76
C ALA A 6 50.82 28.01 -21.05
N ALA A 7 49.80 28.05 -21.91
CA ALA A 7 49.71 27.71 -23.36
C ALA A 7 49.40 26.25 -23.75
N ARG A 8 48.58 25.91 -24.76
CA ARG A 8 47.70 26.60 -25.75
C ARG A 8 46.89 25.47 -26.45
N ASP A 9 45.56 25.54 -26.55
CA ASP A 9 44.74 25.92 -27.71
C ASP A 9 44.98 25.16 -29.04
N THR A 10 43.96 24.46 -29.57
CA THR A 10 43.62 24.40 -31.01
C THR A 10 42.17 23.92 -31.22
N THR A 11 41.44 24.77 -31.95
CA THR A 11 40.05 24.73 -32.42
C THR A 11 39.79 23.68 -33.51
N HIS A 12 38.54 23.21 -33.70
CA HIS A 12 37.93 23.04 -35.03
C HIS A 12 36.38 23.02 -34.98
N HIS A 13 35.81 23.41 -36.13
CA HIS A 13 34.53 24.06 -36.38
C HIS A 13 33.21 23.28 -36.25
N ALA A 14 32.16 24.10 -36.16
CA ALA A 14 30.73 23.82 -36.20
C ALA A 14 30.18 23.33 -37.56
N ALA A 15 29.01 22.69 -37.52
CA ALA A 15 27.98 22.77 -38.57
C ALA A 15 26.56 22.58 -37.98
N LYS A 16 25.58 23.28 -38.55
CA LYS A 16 24.22 23.53 -38.04
C LYS A 16 23.16 22.99 -39.03
N HIS A 17 22.09 22.37 -38.49
CA HIS A 17 20.68 22.25 -38.97
C HIS A 17 20.38 21.48 -40.30
N PRO A 18 19.09 21.10 -40.63
CA PRO A 18 17.78 21.33 -39.97
C PRO A 18 16.76 20.15 -39.90
N HIS A 19 15.66 20.40 -39.15
CA HIS A 19 14.23 19.98 -39.28
C HIS A 19 13.78 18.55 -39.66
N GLY A 20 12.91 17.98 -38.81
CA GLY A 20 11.97 16.88 -39.13
C GLY A 20 10.90 16.70 -38.03
N ALA A 21 9.63 16.71 -38.42
CA ALA A 21 8.46 16.86 -37.56
C ALA A 21 7.86 15.53 -37.04
N ALA A 22 7.12 15.67 -35.92
CA ALA A 22 5.98 14.90 -35.42
C ALA A 22 5.75 13.43 -35.84
N SER A 23 5.59 12.57 -34.83
CA SER A 23 4.57 11.52 -34.85
C SER A 23 4.17 11.14 -33.43
N GLU A 24 2.88 11.32 -33.16
CA GLU A 24 2.17 10.98 -31.95
C GLU A 24 2.20 9.47 -31.66
N GLY A 25 2.25 9.14 -30.38
CA GLY A 25 2.19 7.76 -29.88
C GLY A 25 1.93 7.75 -28.38
N ALA A 26 0.94 8.52 -27.93
CA ALA A 26 0.49 8.50 -26.55
C ALA A 26 -0.27 7.19 -26.28
N SER A 27 0.45 6.15 -25.88
CA SER A 27 -0.14 4.97 -25.26
C SER A 27 -0.85 5.40 -23.97
N PRO A 28 -2.16 5.15 -23.80
CA PRO A 28 -2.78 5.30 -22.50
C PRO A 28 -2.25 4.17 -21.63
N GLY A 29 -1.22 4.46 -20.82
CA GLY A 29 -0.87 3.62 -19.68
C GLY A 29 -2.13 3.35 -18.87
N PRO A 30 -2.26 2.19 -18.21
CA PRO A 30 -3.48 1.85 -17.49
C PRO A 30 -3.72 2.94 -16.46
N VAL A 31 -4.72 3.77 -16.75
CA VAL A 31 -5.26 4.77 -15.84
C VAL A 31 -5.59 3.95 -14.60
N ARG A 32 -4.75 4.06 -13.58
CA ARG A 32 -5.10 3.65 -12.22
C ARG A 32 -6.31 4.50 -11.92
N ARG A 33 -7.50 3.94 -12.21
CA ARG A 33 -8.78 4.49 -11.80
C ARG A 33 -8.58 4.73 -10.31
N ARG A 34 -8.42 5.99 -9.92
CA ARG A 34 -8.60 6.37 -8.53
C ARG A 34 -10.07 6.03 -8.30
N VAL A 35 -10.31 4.86 -7.73
CA VAL A 35 -11.61 4.49 -7.21
C VAL A 35 -11.82 5.41 -6.02
N SER A 36 -12.27 6.62 -6.34
CA SER A 36 -12.93 7.50 -5.41
C SER A 36 -14.27 6.83 -5.15
N ASP A 37 -14.36 6.10 -4.05
CA ASP A 37 -15.68 5.76 -3.54
C ASP A 37 -15.61 5.59 -2.03
N LYS A 38 -16.74 5.86 -1.40
CA LYS A 38 -17.00 5.88 0.04
C LYS A 38 -16.81 4.47 0.62
N SER A 39 -15.57 4.05 0.83
CA SER A 39 -15.16 2.64 0.80
C SER A 39 -15.21 1.90 2.15
N GLY A 40 -16.19 2.16 3.00
CA GLY A 40 -16.47 1.27 4.16
C GLY A 40 -17.19 -0.01 3.72
N VAL A 41 -18.18 0.16 2.84
CA VAL A 41 -19.07 -0.90 2.35
C VAL A 41 -18.48 -1.62 1.12
N ALA A 42 -17.60 -0.95 0.38
CA ALA A 42 -17.03 -1.48 -0.87
C ALA A 42 -16.05 -2.65 -0.65
N ILE A 43 -15.20 -2.59 0.39
CA ILE A 43 -14.15 -3.60 0.61
C ILE A 43 -14.72 -4.95 1.08
N ALA A 44 -15.66 -4.92 2.03
CA ALA A 44 -16.33 -6.14 2.51
C ALA A 44 -17.04 -6.86 1.35
N GLY A 45 -17.78 -6.11 0.53
CA GLY A 45 -18.46 -6.66 -0.64
C GLY A 45 -17.50 -7.21 -1.71
N GLU A 46 -16.35 -6.55 -1.94
CA GLU A 46 -15.35 -7.04 -2.89
C GLU A 46 -14.67 -8.32 -2.43
N ILE A 47 -14.25 -8.39 -1.16
CA ILE A 47 -13.65 -9.59 -0.58
C ILE A 47 -14.65 -10.76 -0.64
N GLN A 48 -15.92 -10.51 -0.32
CA GLN A 48 -16.95 -11.55 -0.36
C GLN A 48 -17.23 -12.06 -1.78
N ARG A 49 -17.37 -11.16 -2.78
CA ARG A 49 -17.62 -11.56 -4.18
C ARG A 49 -16.45 -12.35 -4.76
N ASN A 50 -15.22 -12.02 -4.37
CA ASN A 50 -14.00 -12.62 -4.93
C ASN A 50 -13.34 -13.62 -3.96
N ARG A 51 -14.10 -14.16 -3.00
CA ARG A 51 -13.57 -14.98 -1.90
C ARG A 51 -12.73 -16.16 -2.38
N GLU A 52 -13.26 -16.95 -3.32
CA GLU A 52 -12.56 -18.14 -3.83
C GLU A 52 -11.29 -17.79 -4.58
N PHE A 53 -11.30 -16.67 -5.32
CA PHE A 53 -10.12 -16.14 -5.99
C PHE A 53 -9.03 -15.78 -4.97
N TYR A 54 -9.36 -14.96 -3.96
CA TYR A 54 -8.39 -14.55 -2.95
C TYR A 54 -7.88 -15.72 -2.08
N LYS A 55 -8.71 -16.73 -1.84
CA LYS A 55 -8.34 -17.91 -1.04
C LYS A 55 -7.36 -18.86 -1.75
N SER A 56 -7.31 -18.82 -3.07
CA SER A 56 -6.50 -19.73 -3.92
C SER A 56 -5.35 -19.03 -4.64
N ALA A 57 -5.57 -17.82 -5.16
CA ALA A 57 -4.59 -17.08 -5.94
C ALA A 57 -3.51 -16.42 -5.06
N ASP A 58 -2.24 -16.68 -5.37
CA ASP A 58 -1.08 -16.02 -4.75
C ASP A 58 -0.88 -14.60 -5.32
N VAL A 59 -1.91 -13.77 -5.19
CA VAL A 59 -1.95 -12.41 -5.71
C VAL A 59 -2.16 -11.42 -4.57
N ARG A 60 -1.31 -10.38 -4.55
CA ARG A 60 -1.43 -9.30 -3.58
C ARG A 60 -2.78 -8.58 -3.76
N PRO A 61 -3.62 -8.52 -2.71
CA PRO A 61 -4.90 -7.82 -2.78
C PRO A 61 -4.71 -6.33 -3.09
N PRO A 62 -5.60 -5.70 -3.88
CA PRO A 62 -5.52 -4.28 -4.25
C PRO A 62 -5.98 -3.34 -3.12
N PHE A 63 -5.64 -3.67 -1.87
CA PHE A 63 -6.03 -2.93 -0.67
C PHE A 63 -4.82 -2.55 0.17
N THR A 64 -4.94 -1.46 0.93
CA THR A 64 -3.93 -1.07 1.90
C THR A 64 -4.01 -1.95 3.15
N TYR A 65 -2.87 -2.13 3.85
CA TYR A 65 -2.86 -2.83 5.14
C TYR A 65 -3.86 -2.22 6.13
N ALA A 66 -3.92 -0.89 6.23
CA ALA A 66 -4.90 -0.20 7.08
C ALA A 66 -6.35 -0.58 6.73
N SER A 67 -6.72 -0.66 5.45
CA SER A 67 -8.08 -1.05 5.06
C SER A 67 -8.38 -2.51 5.41
N LEU A 68 -7.42 -3.40 5.22
CA LEU A 68 -7.55 -4.83 5.55
C LEU A 68 -7.62 -5.07 7.07
N ILE A 69 -6.78 -4.41 7.85
CA ILE A 69 -6.79 -4.48 9.32
C ILE A 69 -8.12 -3.97 9.85
N ARG A 70 -8.60 -2.81 9.36
CA ARG A 70 -9.94 -2.32 9.70
C ARG A 70 -10.99 -3.37 9.39
N GLN A 71 -10.99 -3.92 8.16
CA GLN A 71 -11.97 -4.91 7.74
C GLN A 71 -11.99 -6.14 8.66
N ALA A 72 -10.82 -6.67 9.01
CA ALA A 72 -10.70 -7.80 9.94
C ALA A 72 -11.34 -7.48 11.30
N ILE A 73 -11.02 -6.30 11.87
CA ILE A 73 -11.54 -5.87 13.17
C ILE A 73 -13.06 -5.65 13.11
N ILE A 74 -13.58 -4.96 12.08
CA ILE A 74 -15.02 -4.69 11.99
C ILE A 74 -15.85 -5.92 11.61
N GLU A 75 -15.24 -6.96 11.05
CA GLU A 75 -15.92 -8.23 10.77
C GLU A 75 -16.07 -9.07 12.03
N SER A 76 -15.24 -8.87 13.06
CA SER A 76 -15.39 -9.57 14.32
C SER A 76 -16.68 -9.14 15.06
N PRO A 77 -17.31 -10.06 15.82
CA PRO A 77 -18.54 -9.76 16.55
C PRO A 77 -18.36 -8.58 17.53
N ASP A 78 -17.22 -8.59 18.24
CA ASP A 78 -16.91 -7.64 19.30
C ASP A 78 -16.20 -6.37 18.81
N LYS A 79 -15.97 -6.24 17.49
CA LYS A 79 -15.21 -5.12 16.87
C LYS A 79 -13.82 -4.93 17.46
N GLN A 80 -13.24 -6.02 17.94
CA GLN A 80 -11.90 -6.10 18.51
C GLN A 80 -11.26 -7.41 18.10
N LEU A 81 -9.94 -7.41 17.93
CA LEU A 81 -9.15 -8.61 17.66
C LEU A 81 -7.77 -8.50 18.30
N THR A 82 -7.24 -9.60 18.81
CA THR A 82 -5.82 -9.70 19.14
C THR A 82 -4.96 -9.63 17.88
N LEU A 83 -3.68 -9.31 18.06
CA LEU A 83 -2.71 -9.30 16.95
C LEU A 83 -2.63 -10.66 16.23
N ASN A 84 -2.72 -11.75 16.98
CA ASN A 84 -2.68 -13.10 16.41
C ASN A 84 -3.93 -13.40 15.58
N GLU A 85 -5.11 -12.97 16.02
CA GLU A 85 -6.34 -13.14 15.24
C GLU A 85 -6.33 -12.32 13.94
N ILE A 86 -5.74 -11.11 13.96
CA ILE A 86 -5.51 -10.34 12.72
C ILE A 86 -4.60 -11.12 11.77
N TYR A 87 -3.51 -11.72 12.26
CA TYR A 87 -2.64 -12.57 11.42
C TYR A 87 -3.38 -13.76 10.82
N ASN A 88 -4.26 -14.39 11.60
CA ASN A 88 -5.05 -15.52 11.14
C ASN A 88 -6.04 -15.08 10.05
N TRP A 89 -6.75 -13.96 10.26
CA TRP A 89 -7.68 -13.42 9.27
C TRP A 89 -6.98 -13.12 7.92
N PHE A 90 -5.75 -12.60 7.93
CA PHE A 90 -4.99 -12.36 6.69
C PHE A 90 -4.73 -13.68 5.93
N GLN A 91 -4.32 -14.74 6.63
CA GLN A 91 -3.95 -16.03 6.02
C GLN A 91 -5.16 -16.87 5.58
N THR A 92 -6.29 -16.75 6.29
CA THR A 92 -7.54 -17.43 5.95
C THR A 92 -8.25 -16.74 4.78
N THR A 93 -8.17 -15.41 4.71
CA THR A 93 -8.82 -14.60 3.66
C THR A 93 -8.02 -14.57 2.36
N PHE A 94 -6.68 -14.47 2.42
CA PHE A 94 -5.84 -14.36 1.23
C PHE A 94 -4.70 -15.38 1.20
N CYS A 95 -4.58 -16.13 0.10
CA CYS A 95 -3.49 -17.07 -0.13
C CYS A 95 -2.11 -16.38 -0.09
N TYR A 96 -2.04 -15.15 -0.63
CA TYR A 96 -0.84 -14.32 -0.68
C TYR A 96 -0.11 -14.16 0.66
N PHE A 97 -0.83 -14.13 1.79
CA PHE A 97 -0.22 -13.93 3.11
C PHE A 97 0.23 -15.23 3.80
N ARG A 98 0.03 -16.41 3.18
CA ARG A 98 0.45 -17.70 3.78
C ARG A 98 1.96 -17.90 3.76
N ARG A 99 2.67 -17.21 2.86
CA ARG A 99 4.15 -17.26 2.76
C ARG A 99 4.75 -15.93 3.25
N ASN A 100 6.06 -15.92 3.47
CA ASN A 100 6.82 -14.70 3.81
C ASN A 100 6.28 -13.95 5.04
N ALA A 101 5.89 -14.70 6.08
CA ALA A 101 5.24 -14.19 7.28
C ALA A 101 5.98 -13.03 7.96
N ALA A 102 7.31 -13.07 8.01
CA ALA A 102 8.12 -12.04 8.65
C ALA A 102 7.83 -10.63 8.09
N THR A 103 7.81 -10.50 6.77
CA THR A 103 7.68 -9.21 6.07
C THR A 103 6.31 -8.57 6.32
N TRP A 104 5.23 -9.29 6.03
CA TRP A 104 3.89 -8.71 6.14
C TRP A 104 3.44 -8.58 7.59
N LYS A 105 3.83 -9.48 8.50
CA LYS A 105 3.53 -9.31 9.94
C LYS A 105 4.22 -8.07 10.50
N ASN A 106 5.42 -7.74 10.01
CA ASN A 106 6.09 -6.50 10.39
C ASN A 106 5.32 -5.27 9.90
N ALA A 107 4.87 -5.29 8.64
CA ALA A 107 4.03 -4.22 8.10
C ALA A 107 2.73 -4.05 8.90
N VAL A 108 2.07 -5.14 9.31
CA VAL A 108 0.86 -5.10 10.14
C VAL A 108 1.14 -4.43 11.49
N ARG A 109 2.17 -4.86 12.22
CA ARG A 109 2.55 -4.23 13.51
C ARG A 109 2.86 -2.75 13.35
N HIS A 110 3.62 -2.40 12.31
CA HIS A 110 3.93 -1.02 12.00
C HIS A 110 2.66 -0.17 11.77
N ASN A 111 1.70 -0.66 10.98
CA ASN A 111 0.45 0.05 10.72
C ASN A 111 -0.40 0.24 11.99
N LEU A 112 -0.49 -0.79 12.83
CA LEU A 112 -1.22 -0.74 14.10
C LEU A 112 -0.65 0.33 15.05
N SER A 113 0.67 0.50 15.07
CA SER A 113 1.30 1.56 15.87
C SER A 113 1.32 2.93 15.19
N LEU A 114 1.37 2.98 13.85
CA LEU A 114 1.48 4.22 13.09
C LEU A 114 0.17 5.01 13.05
N HIS A 115 -0.97 4.33 12.89
CA HIS A 115 -2.25 4.99 12.67
C HIS A 115 -3.04 5.10 13.97
N LYS A 116 -3.38 6.35 14.35
CA LYS A 116 -4.16 6.63 15.57
C LYS A 116 -5.55 5.99 15.60
N CYS A 117 -6.10 5.63 14.43
CA CYS A 117 -7.37 4.94 14.35
C CYS A 117 -7.30 3.50 14.90
N PHE A 118 -6.12 2.90 15.05
CA PHE A 118 -5.96 1.60 15.70
C PHE A 118 -5.56 1.81 17.16
N MET A 119 -6.42 1.34 18.06
CA MET A 119 -6.22 1.52 19.50
C MET A 119 -5.98 0.17 20.16
N ARG A 120 -4.94 0.08 21.00
CA ARG A 120 -4.70 -1.09 21.84
C ARG A 120 -5.49 -0.94 23.13
N VAL A 121 -6.29 -1.93 23.46
CA VAL A 121 -7.11 -1.99 24.68
C VAL A 121 -6.68 -3.20 25.49
N GLU A 122 -6.39 -2.99 26.78
CA GLU A 122 -6.07 -4.08 27.70
C GLU A 122 -7.37 -4.80 28.11
N ASN A 123 -7.38 -6.14 28.04
CA ASN A 123 -8.47 -6.98 28.49
C ASN A 123 -7.94 -8.03 29.48
N VAL A 124 -8.82 -8.66 30.25
CA VAL A 124 -8.51 -9.70 31.25
C VAL A 124 -7.72 -10.86 30.63
N LYS A 125 -7.96 -11.16 29.35
CA LYS A 125 -7.30 -12.23 28.59
C LYS A 125 -6.07 -11.78 27.78
N GLY A 126 -5.66 -10.51 27.91
CA GLY A 126 -4.57 -9.89 27.14
C GLY A 126 -5.04 -8.71 26.29
N ALA A 127 -4.10 -8.08 25.57
CA ALA A 127 -4.39 -6.89 24.77
C ALA A 127 -5.09 -7.23 23.44
N VAL A 128 -6.10 -6.43 23.09
CA VAL A 128 -6.82 -6.45 21.81
C VAL A 128 -6.63 -5.13 21.08
N TRP A 129 -6.89 -5.14 19.76
CA TRP A 129 -6.90 -3.98 18.89
C TRP A 129 -8.32 -3.67 18.46
N THR A 130 -8.70 -2.40 18.56
CA THR A 130 -9.96 -1.84 18.09
C THR A 130 -9.69 -0.78 17.02
N VAL A 131 -10.76 -0.36 16.32
CA VAL A 131 -10.69 0.72 15.33
C VAL A 131 -11.63 1.86 15.72
N ASP A 132 -11.10 3.09 15.77
CA ASP A 132 -11.90 4.30 15.77
C ASP A 132 -12.28 4.63 14.32
N GLU A 133 -13.54 4.40 13.98
CA GLU A 133 -14.06 4.64 12.63
C GLU A 133 -14.01 6.13 12.24
N VAL A 134 -14.26 7.03 13.19
CA VAL A 134 -14.25 8.47 12.94
C VAL A 134 -12.82 8.92 12.61
N GLU A 135 -11.83 8.49 13.40
CA GLU A 135 -10.43 8.79 13.13
C GLU A 135 -9.93 8.13 11.84
N PHE A 136 -10.46 6.94 11.49
CA PHE A 136 -10.10 6.25 10.25
C PHE A 136 -10.51 7.05 9.01
N TYR A 137 -11.70 7.67 9.01
CA TYR A 137 -12.19 8.46 7.87
C TYR A 137 -11.62 9.88 7.84
N LYS A 138 -11.26 10.47 8.98
CA LYS A 138 -10.63 11.82 9.04
C LYS A 138 -9.32 11.93 8.25
N ARG A 139 -8.59 10.82 8.10
CA ARG A 139 -7.26 10.79 7.48
C ARG A 139 -7.26 10.39 6.01
N ARG A 140 -8.43 10.20 5.40
CA ARG A 140 -8.55 9.67 4.04
C ARG A 140 -9.01 10.71 3.04
#